data_AF-A0A6I4T4M3-F1
#
_entry.id   AF-A0A6I4T4M3-F1
#
_cell.length_a   1.000
_cell.length_b   1.000
_cell.length_c   1.000
_cell.angle_alpha   90.00
_cell.angle_beta   90.00
_cell.angle_gamma   90.00
#
_symmetry.space_group_name_H-M   'P 1'
#
loop_
_entity.id
_entity.type
_entity.pdbx_description
1 polymer ?
#
loop_
_entity_poly.entity_id
_entity_poly.type
_entity_poly.pdbx_seq_one_letter_code
_entity_poly.pdbx_strand_id
1 'polypeptide(L)'
;MIAKFVELKIQVLSVTGIPRDVFYIHAGLLTFLIVQMIIRARIGDKSLWLSVLVLATLGQLCDLSYHVSNQLAFSPWQALHDIFNAMLWPTVLTFAVRLHLVRY
;
A
#
# COMPACT_ATOMS: atom_id res chain seq x y z
N MET A 1 -15.95 -3.26 11.60
CA MET A 1 -14.68 -2.49 11.57
C MET A 1 -14.11 -2.44 10.14
N ILE A 2 -13.90 -3.61 9.50
CA ILE A 2 -13.41 -3.71 8.11
C ILE A 2 -14.31 -2.97 7.11
N ALA A 3 -15.63 -3.16 7.18
CA ALA A 3 -16.58 -2.48 6.28
C ALA A 3 -16.45 -0.95 6.32
N LYS A 4 -16.42 -0.35 7.52
CA LYS A 4 -16.23 1.10 7.70
C LYS A 4 -14.91 1.60 7.10
N PHE A 5 -13.83 0.82 7.21
CA PHE A 5 -12.54 1.18 6.62
C PHE A 5 -12.61 1.21 5.09
N VAL A 6 -13.20 0.17 4.48
CA VAL A 6 -13.34 0.09 3.02
C VAL A 6 -14.28 1.17 2.49
N GLU A 7 -15.39 1.44 3.17
CA GLU A 7 -16.34 2.50 2.83
C GLU A 7 -15.71 3.88 2.90
N LEU A 8 -14.98 4.19 3.97
CA LEU A 8 -14.24 5.45 4.10
C LEU A 8 -13.25 5.62 2.94
N LYS A 9 -12.53 4.56 2.57
CA LYS A 9 -11.61 4.59 1.43
C LYS A 9 -12.36 4.90 0.12
N ILE A 10 -13.50 4.26 -0.12
CA ILE A 10 -14.34 4.53 -1.30
C ILE A 10 -14.82 5.99 -1.30
N GLN A 11 -15.21 6.54 -0.15
CA GLN A 11 -15.59 7.95 -0.01
C GLN A 11 -14.42 8.90 -0.29
N VAL A 12 -13.22 8.60 0.19
CA VAL A 12 -12.04 9.41 -0.11
C VAL A 12 -11.76 9.42 -1.61
N LEU A 13 -11.82 8.25 -2.27
CA LEU A 13 -11.66 8.15 -3.72
C LEU A 13 -12.72 8.94 -4.47
N SER A 14 -13.99 8.86 -4.05
CA SER A 14 -15.10 9.55 -4.72
C SER A 14 -15.05 11.08 -4.54
N VAL A 15 -14.65 11.56 -3.36
CA VAL A 15 -14.58 13.01 -3.05
C VAL A 15 -13.34 13.64 -3.67
N THR A 16 -12.20 12.96 -3.63
CA THR A 16 -10.94 13.52 -4.16
C THR A 16 -10.86 13.41 -5.68
N GLY A 17 -11.62 12.50 -6.30
CA GLY A 17 -11.54 12.20 -7.73
C GLY A 17 -10.18 11.62 -8.15
N ILE A 18 -9.33 11.24 -7.20
CA ILE A 18 -8.01 10.69 -7.49
C ILE A 18 -8.19 9.30 -8.08
N PRO A 19 -7.49 8.97 -9.19
CA PRO A 19 -7.50 7.63 -9.74
C PRO A 19 -7.08 6.59 -8.71
N ARG A 20 -7.74 5.44 -8.69
CA ARG A 20 -7.47 4.34 -7.77
C ARG A 20 -5.99 3.95 -7.74
N ASP A 21 -5.34 3.89 -8.90
CA ASP A 21 -3.91 3.57 -9.01
C ASP A 21 -3.04 4.58 -8.25
N VAL A 22 -3.32 5.87 -8.42
CA VAL A 22 -2.60 6.96 -7.76
C VAL A 22 -2.80 6.90 -6.25
N PHE A 23 -3.99 6.54 -5.78
CA PHE A 23 -4.25 6.35 -4.36
C PHE A 23 -3.34 5.29 -3.74
N TYR A 24 -3.19 4.12 -4.37
CA TYR A 24 -2.35 3.04 -3.83
C TYR A 24 -0.86 3.39 -3.83
N ILE A 25 -0.38 4.16 -4.83
CA ILE A 25 0.98 4.71 -4.84
C ILE A 25 1.24 5.58 -3.60
N HIS A 26 0.33 6.52 -3.31
CA HIS A 26 0.46 7.41 -2.14
C HIS A 26 0.30 6.66 -0.82
N ALA A 27 -0.65 5.72 -0.75
CA ALA A 27 -0.85 4.89 0.41
C ALA A 27 0.40 4.06 0.74
N GLY A 28 1.01 3.42 -0.27
CA GLY A 28 2.25 2.66 -0.09
C GLY A 28 3.41 3.51 0.43
N LEU A 29 3.57 4.73 -0.10
CA LEU A 29 4.61 5.66 0.38
C LEU A 29 4.33 6.16 1.80
N LEU A 30 3.08 6.50 2.12
CA LEU A 30 2.69 6.92 3.46
C LEU A 30 2.91 5.79 4.48
N THR A 31 2.53 4.56 4.13
CA THR A 31 2.78 3.38 4.96
C THR A 31 4.28 3.17 5.17
N PHE A 32 5.09 3.30 4.12
CA PHE A 32 6.55 3.21 4.23
C PHE A 32 7.11 4.21 5.25
N LEU A 33 6.71 5.48 5.16
CA LEU A 33 7.16 6.52 6.08
C LEU A 33 6.70 6.26 7.53
N ILE A 34 5.45 5.86 7.73
CA ILE A 34 4.90 5.54 9.06
C ILE A 34 5.65 4.37 9.69
N VAL A 35 5.85 3.27 8.95
CA VAL A 35 6.58 2.11 9.45
C VAL A 35 8.02 2.50 9.77
N GLN A 36 8.65 3.33 8.94
CA GLN A 36 10.00 3.82 9.18
C GLN A 36 10.07 4.60 10.50
N MET A 37 9.10 5.47 10.77
CA MET A 37 9.03 6.24 12.03
C MET A 37 8.82 5.34 13.25
N ILE A 38 8.00 4.29 13.13
CA ILE A 38 7.68 3.37 14.24
C ILE A 38 8.87 2.49 14.58
N ILE A 39 9.45 1.81 13.57
CA ILE A 39 10.53 0.83 13.77
C ILE A 39 11.89 1.53 13.84
N ARG A 40 11.97 2.81 13.44
CA ARG A 40 13.21 3.61 13.33
C ARG A 40 14.28 2.92 12.46
N ALA A 41 13.82 2.15 11.48
CA ALA A 41 14.69 1.44 10.53
C ALA A 41 15.33 2.43 9.55
N ARG A 42 16.52 2.08 9.03
CA ARG A 42 17.17 2.90 8.00
C ARG A 42 16.45 2.70 6.67
N ILE A 43 16.43 3.74 5.83
CA ILE A 43 15.94 3.61 4.45
C ILE A 43 16.89 2.61 3.77
N GLY A 44 16.36 1.48 3.28
CA GLY A 44 17.16 0.36 2.78
C GLY A 44 17.12 -0.92 3.63
N ASP A 45 16.60 -0.84 4.86
CA ASP A 45 16.36 -2.05 5.65
C ASP A 45 15.28 -2.92 5.01
N LYS A 46 15.57 -4.22 4.88
CA LYS A 46 14.62 -5.19 4.31
C LYS A 46 13.34 -5.31 5.16
N SER A 47 13.43 -5.06 6.47
CA SER A 47 12.28 -5.07 7.38
C SER A 47 11.24 -4.04 6.97
N LEU A 48 11.67 -2.85 6.55
CA LEU A 48 10.78 -1.78 6.12
C LEU A 48 9.99 -2.17 4.86
N TRP A 49 10.68 -2.74 3.87
CA TRP A 49 10.05 -3.25 2.65
C TRP A 49 9.05 -4.37 2.93
N LEU A 50 9.43 -5.34 3.77
CA LEU A 50 8.57 -6.45 4.18
C LEU A 50 7.31 -5.97 4.91
N SER A 51 7.44 -5.00 5.81
CA SER A 51 6.30 -4.43 6.53
C SER A 51 5.30 -3.75 5.60
N VAL A 52 5.76 -2.99 4.60
CA VAL A 52 4.86 -2.37 3.61
C VAL A 52 4.16 -3.44 2.77
N LEU A 53 4.87 -4.50 2.36
CA LEU A 53 4.27 -5.61 1.62
C LEU A 53 3.16 -6.29 2.43
N VAL A 54 3.42 -6.57 3.70
CA VAL A 54 2.42 -7.17 4.60
C VAL A 54 1.21 -6.25 4.76
N LEU A 55 1.42 -4.94 4.95
CA LEU A 55 0.31 -4.00 5.11
C LEU A 55 -0.49 -3.82 3.81
N ALA A 56 0.16 -3.77 2.65
CA ALA A 56 -0.50 -3.68 1.35
C ALA A 56 -1.35 -4.93 1.06
N THR A 57 -0.81 -6.11 1.33
CA THR A 57 -1.53 -7.38 1.18
C THR A 57 -2.70 -7.50 2.15
N LEU A 58 -2.53 -7.12 3.42
CA LEU A 58 -3.63 -7.05 4.40
C LEU A 58 -4.73 -6.09 3.95
N GLY A 59 -4.38 -4.93 3.39
CA GLY A 59 -5.34 -3.99 2.83
C GLY A 59 -6.21 -4.60 1.73
N GLN A 60 -5.60 -5.35 0.81
CA GLN A 60 -6.33 -6.07 -0.23
C GLN A 60 -7.14 -7.25 0.29
N LEU A 61 -6.68 -7.93 1.35
CA LEU A 61 -7.47 -8.97 2.02
C LEU A 61 -8.71 -8.38 2.70
N CYS A 62 -8.61 -7.19 3.29
CA CYS A 62 -9.77 -6.46 3.79
C CYS A 62 -10.75 -6.10 2.67
N ASP A 63 -10.25 -5.65 1.52
CA ASP A 63 -11.07 -5.38 0.34
C ASP A 63 -11.76 -6.65 -0.16
N LEU A 64 -11.04 -7.76 -0.31
CA LEU A 64 -11.60 -9.05 -0.71
C LEU A 64 -12.69 -9.51 0.26
N SER A 65 -12.43 -9.42 1.57
CA SER A 65 -13.40 -9.79 2.60
C SER A 65 -14.68 -8.95 2.48
N TYR A 66 -14.55 -7.65 2.21
CA TYR A 66 -15.68 -6.76 1.98
C TYR A 66 -16.46 -7.12 0.71
N HIS A 67 -15.78 -7.41 -0.40
CA HIS A 67 -16.44 -7.80 -1.65
C HIS A 67 -17.19 -9.12 -1.49
N VAL A 68 -16.58 -10.11 -0.84
CA VAL A 68 -17.22 -11.41 -0.58
C VAL A 68 -18.46 -11.24 0.32
N SER A 69 -18.37 -10.48 1.40
CA SER A 69 -19.51 -10.23 2.30
C SER A 69 -20.67 -9.49 1.64
N ASN A 70 -20.39 -8.63 0.65
CA ASN A 70 -21.40 -7.85 -0.06
C ASN A 70 -21.77 -8.42 -1.44
N GLN A 71 -21.29 -9.63 -1.79
CA GLN A 71 -21.50 -10.27 -3.09
C GLN A 71 -21.10 -9.38 -4.29
N LEU A 72 -20.08 -8.54 -4.12
CA LEU A 72 -19.55 -7.67 -5.15
C LEU A 72 -18.52 -8.41 -6.00
N ALA A 73 -18.41 -8.03 -7.28
CA ALA A 73 -17.37 -8.56 -8.15
C ALA A 73 -15.98 -8.15 -7.65
N PHE A 74 -15.09 -9.12 -7.48
CA PHE A 74 -13.69 -8.91 -7.12
C PHE A 74 -12.80 -9.30 -8.30
N SER A 75 -11.88 -8.42 -8.70
CA SER A 75 -10.88 -8.72 -9.72
C SER A 75 -9.53 -9.00 -9.07
N PRO A 76 -9.04 -10.26 -9.08
CA PRO A 76 -7.70 -10.58 -8.58
C PRO A 76 -6.60 -9.81 -9.29
N TRP A 77 -6.79 -9.51 -10.59
CA TRP A 77 -5.84 -8.74 -11.37
C TRP A 77 -5.73 -7.30 -10.88
N GLN A 78 -6.86 -6.66 -10.55
CA GLN A 78 -6.84 -5.30 -9.99
C GLN A 78 -6.18 -5.28 -8.61
N ALA A 79 -6.44 -6.27 -7.77
CA ALA A 79 -5.81 -6.37 -6.45
C ALA A 79 -4.29 -6.55 -6.54
N LEU A 80 -3.81 -7.35 -7.50
CA LEU A 80 -2.37 -7.48 -7.79
C LEU A 80 -1.78 -6.16 -8.28
N HIS A 81 -2.48 -5.44 -9.16
CA HIS A 81 -2.06 -4.14 -9.67
C HIS A 81 -1.92 -3.11 -8.53
N ASP A 82 -2.84 -3.11 -7.57
CA ASP A 82 -2.76 -2.22 -6.41
C ASP A 82 -1.58 -2.53 -5.49
N ILE A 83 -1.29 -3.81 -5.25
CA ILE A 83 -0.13 -4.22 -4.46
C ILE A 83 1.14 -3.76 -5.17
N PHE A 84 1.21 -3.93 -6.49
CA PHE A 84 2.32 -3.45 -7.28
C PHE A 84 2.49 -1.92 -7.15
N ASN A 85 1.41 -1.17 -7.31
CA ASN A 85 1.40 0.29 -7.16
C ASN A 85 1.85 0.74 -5.76
N ALA A 86 1.39 0.06 -4.71
CA ALA A 86 1.80 0.34 -3.34
C ALA A 86 3.28 0.01 -3.08
N MET A 87 3.82 -1.04 -3.73
CA MET A 87 5.19 -1.52 -3.53
C MET A 87 6.23 -0.87 -4.46
N LEU A 88 5.80 -0.16 -5.50
CA LEU A 88 6.70 0.42 -6.51
C LEU A 88 7.76 1.33 -5.87
N TRP A 89 7.35 2.38 -5.14
CA TRP A 89 8.28 3.30 -4.51
C TRP A 89 9.08 2.71 -3.34
N PRO A 90 8.48 1.92 -2.42
CA PRO A 90 9.25 1.18 -1.43
C PRO A 90 10.39 0.36 -2.05
N THR A 91 10.12 -0.31 -3.16
CA THR A 91 11.13 -1.10 -3.88
C THR A 91 12.21 -0.21 -4.49
N VAL A 92 11.82 0.85 -5.19
CA VAL A 92 12.76 1.83 -5.78
C VAL A 92 13.66 2.44 -4.70
N LEU A 93 13.10 2.87 -3.57
CA LEU A 93 13.85 3.45 -2.46
C LEU A 93 14.82 2.44 -1.85
N THR A 94 14.36 1.22 -1.53
CA THR A 94 15.23 0.17 -0.98
C THR A 94 16.40 -0.15 -1.93
N PHE A 95 16.14 -0.23 -3.25
CA PHE A 95 17.20 -0.46 -4.23
C PHE A 95 18.13 0.74 -4.40
N ALA A 96 17.61 1.97 -4.41
CA ALA A 96 18.42 3.19 -4.55
C ALA A 96 19.46 3.31 -3.43
N VAL A 97 19.09 2.98 -2.18
CA VAL A 97 20.04 2.93 -1.07
C VAL A 97 21.07 1.81 -1.28
N ARG A 98 20.61 0.62 -1.68
CA ARG A 98 21.47 -0.55 -1.87
C ARG A 98 22.48 -0.39 -2.99
N LEU A 99 22.16 0.42 -3.99
CA LEU A 99 23.05 0.81 -5.09
C LEU A 99 23.92 2.04 -4.75
N HIS A 100 23.85 2.54 -3.51
CA HIS A 100 24.58 3.73 -3.06
C HIS A 100 24.27 5.01 -3.86
N LEU A 101 23.11 5.03 -4.55
CA LEU A 101 22.64 6.22 -5.30
C LEU A 101 22.20 7.32 -4.34
N VAL A 102 21.79 6.94 -3.14
CA VAL A 102 21.48 7.86 -2.04
C VAL A 102 22.44 7.56 -0.90
N ARG A 103 23.38 8.48 -0.64
CA ARG A 103 24.25 8.46 0.53
C ARG A 103 23.52 9.18 1.68
N TYR A 104 23.32 8.47 2.79
CA TYR A 104 22.82 9.01 4.05
C TYR A 104 23.97 9.29 4.99
#